data_AF-A0A1P8ENT0-F1
#
_entry.id   AF-A0A1P8ENT0-F1
#
_cell.length_a   1.000
_cell.length_b   1.000
_cell.length_c   1.000
_cell.angle_alpha   90.00
_cell.angle_beta   90.00
_cell.angle_gamma   90.00
#
_symmetry.space_group_name_H-M   'P 1'
#
loop_
_entity.id
_entity.type
_entity.pdbx_description
1 polymer ?
#
loop_
_entity_poly.entity_id
_entity_poly.type
_entity_poly.pdbx_seq_one_letter_code
_entity_poly.pdbx_strand_id
1 'polypeptide(L)'
;MNLSKTFIEDLQEFGRFYEADFALIMNGNLRTLYKKGDILSKRFLYFMHVDENLPNRWSNSFEISAQRVADFYKNLGKDIHLIEINNGEAKNENQYCPCRSEWTTKF
;
A
#
# COMPACT_ATOMS: atom_id res chain seq x y z
N MET A 1 -17.17 5.25 -2.24
CA MET A 1 -16.37 6.18 -1.43
C MET A 1 -15.69 7.16 -2.39
N ASN A 2 -15.83 8.47 -2.18
CA ASN A 2 -15.07 9.48 -2.94
C ASN A 2 -13.80 9.78 -2.15
N LEU A 3 -12.67 9.21 -2.56
CA LEU A 3 -11.37 9.52 -1.97
C LEU A 3 -11.02 10.97 -2.31
N SER A 4 -10.62 11.76 -1.30
CA SER A 4 -10.24 13.15 -1.53
C SER A 4 -8.98 13.22 -2.40
N LYS A 5 -8.85 14.27 -3.21
CA LYS A 5 -7.66 14.47 -4.05
C LYS A 5 -6.38 14.50 -3.21
N THR A 6 -6.42 15.20 -2.07
CA THR A 6 -5.32 15.28 -1.12
C THR A 6 -4.91 13.90 -0.62
N PHE A 7 -5.87 13.07 -0.18
CA PHE A 7 -5.58 11.71 0.27
C PHE A 7 -4.87 10.86 -0.79
N ILE A 8 -5.28 10.97 -2.06
CA ILE A 8 -4.63 10.21 -3.13
C ILE A 8 -3.19 10.69 -3.37
N GLU A 9 -2.95 12.00 -3.38
CA GLU A 9 -1.60 12.57 -3.55
C GLU A 9 -0.67 12.13 -2.41
N ASP A 10 -1.18 12.26 -1.20
CA ASP A 10 -0.59 11.82 0.05
C ASP A 10 -0.25 10.32 -0.01
N LEU A 11 -1.22 9.47 -0.36
CA LEU A 11 -1.03 8.01 -0.47
C LEU A 11 0.04 7.66 -1.50
N GLN A 12 0.09 8.39 -2.61
CA GLN A 12 1.08 8.21 -3.66
C GLN A 12 2.49 8.55 -3.16
N GLU A 13 2.66 9.63 -2.39
CA GLU A 13 3.94 9.97 -1.77
C GLU A 13 4.39 8.93 -0.74
N PHE A 14 3.47 8.53 0.13
CA PHE A 14 3.73 7.49 1.12
C PHE A 14 4.11 6.15 0.47
N GLY A 15 3.36 5.73 -0.56
CA GLY A 15 3.64 4.52 -1.33
C GLY A 15 5.02 4.56 -1.99
N ARG A 16 5.38 5.68 -2.62
CA ARG A 16 6.70 5.88 -3.24
C ARG A 16 7.83 5.83 -2.23
N PHE A 17 7.66 6.45 -1.05
CA PHE A 17 8.68 6.43 0.01
C PHE A 17 9.04 5.00 0.44
N TYR A 18 8.06 4.10 0.48
CA TYR A 18 8.28 2.68 0.80
C TYR A 18 8.55 1.81 -0.42
N GLU A 19 8.64 2.38 -1.62
CA GLU A 19 8.80 1.66 -2.90
C GLU A 19 7.68 0.62 -3.14
N ALA A 20 6.45 0.93 -2.73
CA ALA A 20 5.30 0.08 -2.95
C ALA A 20 4.80 0.19 -4.40
N ASP A 21 4.21 -0.89 -4.91
CA ASP A 21 3.50 -0.91 -6.19
C ASP A 21 1.99 -0.73 -6.01
N PHE A 22 1.44 -1.18 -4.88
CA PHE A 22 0.01 -1.09 -4.60
C PHE A 22 -0.27 -0.74 -3.14
N ALA A 23 -1.38 -0.05 -2.91
CA ALA A 23 -1.97 0.19 -1.61
C ALA A 23 -3.35 -0.47 -1.52
N LEU A 24 -3.58 -1.22 -0.45
CA LEU A 24 -4.88 -1.81 -0.13
C LEU A 24 -5.57 -1.00 0.96
N ILE A 25 -6.68 -0.40 0.58
CA ILE A 25 -7.61 0.27 1.48
C ILE A 25 -8.75 -0.70 1.77
N MET A 26 -9.03 -0.90 3.05
CA MET A 26 -10.11 -1.76 3.52
C MET A 26 -10.97 -1.01 4.52
N ASN A 27 -12.26 -0.93 4.22
CA ASN A 27 -13.25 -0.17 4.99
C ASN A 27 -12.75 1.25 5.27
N GLY A 28 -12.33 1.96 4.22
CA GLY A 28 -11.86 3.34 4.27
C GLY A 28 -10.49 3.58 4.93
N ASN A 29 -9.77 2.55 5.37
CA ASN A 29 -8.46 2.70 6.01
C ASN A 29 -7.34 2.05 5.19
N LEU A 30 -6.20 2.72 5.06
CA LEU A 30 -4.99 2.12 4.52
C LEU A 30 -4.56 0.97 5.45
N ARG A 31 -4.48 -0.26 4.91
CA ARG A 31 -4.12 -1.44 5.70
C ARG A 31 -2.78 -2.02 5.33
N THR A 32 -2.47 -2.05 4.05
CA THR A 32 -1.33 -2.83 3.56
C THR A 32 -0.79 -2.21 2.29
N LEU A 33 0.53 -2.05 2.24
CA LEU A 33 1.25 -1.79 1.01
C LEU A 33 1.79 -3.10 0.45
N TYR A 34 1.83 -3.21 -0.88
CA TYR A 34 2.36 -4.36 -1.59
C TYR A 34 3.46 -3.93 -2.56
N LYS A 35 4.49 -4.76 -2.68
CA LYS A 35 5.58 -4.62 -3.64
C LYS A 35 5.82 -5.96 -4.32
N LYS A 36 6.01 -5.99 -5.63
CA LYS A 36 6.40 -7.19 -6.36
C LYS A 36 7.85 -7.53 -6.00
N GLY A 37 8.11 -8.81 -5.75
CA GLY A 37 9.47 -9.28 -5.59
C GLY A 37 10.31 -9.05 -6.84
N ASP A 38 11.62 -8.91 -6.62
CA ASP A 38 12.61 -8.83 -7.69
C ASP A 38 12.73 -10.14 -8.50
N ILE A 39 13.48 -10.08 -9.61
CA ILE A 39 13.73 -11.22 -10.50
C ILE A 39 14.34 -12.42 -9.74
N LEU A 40 15.06 -12.18 -8.65
CA LEU A 40 15.71 -13.20 -7.83
C LEU A 40 14.73 -13.91 -6.88
N SER A 41 13.77 -13.18 -6.30
CA SER A 41 12.70 -13.71 -5.45
C SER A 41 11.59 -14.41 -6.25
N LYS A 42 11.71 -14.44 -7.59
CA LYS A 42 11.09 -15.34 -8.59
C LYS A 42 9.57 -15.55 -8.57
N ARG A 43 8.78 -15.10 -7.58
CA ARG A 43 7.30 -15.25 -7.55
C ARG A 43 6.56 -14.62 -6.35
N PHE A 44 7.22 -13.97 -5.40
CA PHE A 44 6.51 -13.51 -4.19
C PHE A 44 6.02 -12.07 -4.30
N LEU A 45 4.81 -11.83 -3.79
CA LEU A 45 4.37 -10.50 -3.42
C LEU A 45 4.92 -10.21 -2.02
N TYR A 46 5.54 -9.05 -1.82
CA TYR A 46 5.85 -8.55 -0.49
C TYR A 46 4.68 -7.72 0.01
N PHE A 47 4.41 -7.80 1.30
CA PHE A 47 3.43 -6.96 1.95
C PHE A 47 4.04 -6.26 3.16
N MET A 48 3.50 -5.08 3.47
CA MET A 48 3.81 -4.34 4.67
C MET A 48 2.51 -3.85 5.29
N HIS A 49 2.24 -4.26 6.53
CA HIS A 49 1.10 -3.75 7.27
C HIS A 49 1.33 -2.29 7.65
N VAL A 50 0.30 -1.47 7.45
CA VAL A 50 0.24 -0.10 7.93
C VAL A 50 -0.62 -0.11 9.19
N ASP A 51 0.04 -0.23 10.33
CA ASP A 51 -0.56 -0.21 11.67
C ASP A 51 0.30 0.70 12.57
N GLU A 52 -0.31 1.44 13.48
CA GLU A 52 0.39 2.30 14.45
C GLU A 52 1.22 1.48 15.44
N ASN A 53 0.78 0.26 15.75
CA ASN A 53 1.32 -0.57 16.82
C ASN A 53 2.45 -1.50 16.36
N LEU A 54 2.68 -1.62 15.06
CA LEU A 54 3.66 -2.55 14.49
C LEU A 54 4.67 -1.82 13.63
N PRO A 55 5.98 -2.14 13.71
CA PRO A 55 6.96 -1.51 12.83
C PRO A 55 6.63 -1.84 11.36
N ASN A 56 6.73 -0.80 10.52
CA ASN A 56 6.60 -0.92 9.07
C ASN A 56 7.76 -1.78 8.54
N ARG A 57 7.48 -3.04 8.23
CA ARG A 57 8.46 -3.99 7.69
C ARG A 57 7.85 -4.79 6.54
N TRP A 58 8.65 -4.99 5.50
CA TRP A 58 8.31 -5.90 4.41
C TRP A 58 8.35 -7.35 4.89
N SER A 59 7.36 -8.13 4.47
CA SER A 59 7.23 -9.56 4.76
C SER A 59 6.77 -10.30 3.51
N ASN A 60 7.14 -11.57 3.40
CA ASN A 60 6.76 -12.41 2.26
C ASN A 60 5.27 -12.74 2.33
N SER A 61 4.54 -12.47 1.26
CA SER A 61 3.19 -13.01 1.07
C SER A 61 3.26 -14.42 0.50
N PHE A 62 2.30 -15.26 0.90
CA PHE A 62 2.04 -16.53 0.23
C PHE A 62 1.32 -16.34 -1.11
N GLU A 63 0.76 -15.16 -1.36
CA GLU A 63 0.11 -14.81 -2.62
C GLU A 63 1.04 -14.09 -3.58
N ILE A 64 0.73 -14.18 -4.87
CA ILE A 64 1.54 -13.61 -5.95
C ILE A 64 0.89 -12.37 -6.59
N SER A 65 -0.37 -12.10 -6.25
CA SER A 65 -1.18 -11.04 -6.85
C SER A 65 -1.97 -10.27 -5.80
N ALA A 66 -1.71 -8.97 -5.71
CA ALA A 66 -2.48 -8.08 -4.85
C ALA A 66 -3.97 -8.04 -5.25
N GLN A 67 -4.28 -8.22 -6.54
CA GLN A 67 -5.66 -8.30 -7.02
C GLN A 67 -6.41 -9.50 -6.44
N ARG A 68 -5.77 -10.68 -6.38
CA ARG A 68 -6.38 -11.88 -5.78
C ARG A 68 -6.69 -11.68 -4.30
N VAL A 69 -5.79 -11.00 -3.58
CA VAL A 69 -6.02 -10.65 -2.17
C VAL A 69 -7.19 -9.66 -2.04
N ALA A 70 -7.25 -8.65 -2.91
CA ALA A 70 -8.35 -7.71 -2.92
C ALA A 70 -9.70 -8.41 -3.19
N ASP A 71 -9.75 -9.30 -4.18
CA ASP A 71 -10.96 -10.05 -4.54
C ASP A 71 -11.42 -10.99 -3.43
N PHE A 72 -10.48 -11.64 -2.73
CA PHE A 72 -10.78 -12.44 -1.55
C PHE A 72 -11.54 -11.62 -0.49
N TYR A 73 -11.04 -10.43 -0.13
CA TYR A 73 -11.70 -9.60 0.86
C TYR A 73 -13.03 -9.00 0.36
N LYS A 74 -13.14 -8.68 -0.95
CA LYS A 74 -14.42 -8.27 -1.55
C LYS A 74 -15.47 -9.37 -1.42
N ASN A 75 -15.10 -10.63 -1.66
CA ASN A 75 -15.99 -11.77 -1.52
C ASN A 75 -16.43 -12.02 -0.07
N LEU A 76 -15.67 -11.52 0.91
CA LEU A 76 -16.06 -11.49 2.33
C LEU A 76 -16.92 -10.28 2.70
N GLY A 77 -17.40 -9.51 1.72
CA GLY A 77 -18.24 -8.32 1.93
C GLY A 77 -17.48 -7.12 2.49
N LYS A 78 -16.15 -7.08 2.38
CA LYS A 78 -15.35 -5.90 2.77
C LYS A 78 -15.38 -4.86 1.65
N ASP A 79 -15.41 -3.59 2.03
CA ASP A 79 -15.17 -2.50 1.11
C ASP A 79 -13.67 -2.42 0.83
N ILE A 80 -13.27 -2.73 -0.41
CA ILE A 80 -11.86 -2.88 -0.78
C ILE A 80 -11.55 -2.03 -2.01
N HIS A 81 -10.54 -1.18 -1.86
CA HIS A 81 -9.91 -0.47 -2.95
C HIS A 81 -8.44 -0.86 -3.02
N LEU A 82 -8.03 -1.35 -4.19
CA LEU A 82 -6.63 -1.55 -4.52
C LEU A 82 -6.22 -0.39 -5.42
N ILE A 83 -5.27 0.41 -4.95
CA ILE A 83 -4.78 1.60 -5.65
C ILE A 83 -3.36 1.33 -6.10
N GLU A 84 -3.10 1.53 -7.38
CA GLU A 84 -1.75 1.46 -7.94
C GLU A 84 -0.96 2.70 -7.54
N ILE A 85 0.28 2.48 -7.07
CA ILE A 85 1.22 3.54 -6.75
C ILE A 85 2.01 3.84 -8.02
N ASN A 86 1.85 5.05 -8.53
CA ASN A 86 2.58 5.54 -9.69
C ASN A 86 4.01 5.87 -9.26
N ASN A 87 4.88 4.86 -9.38
CA ASN A 87 6.33 4.99 -9.29
C ASN A 87 6.90 5.62 -10.58
N GLY A 88 6.34 6.77 -11.01
CA GLY A 88 6.91 7.55 -12.12
C GLY A 88 8.42 7.76 -11.92
N GLU A 89 9.19 7.89 -13.03
CA GLU A 89 10.66 7.96 -13.05
C GLU A 89 11.23 8.51 -11.74
N ALA A 90 11.87 7.64 -10.96
CA ALA A 90 12.31 7.89 -9.60
C ALA A 90 12.91 9.29 -9.48
N LYS A 91 12.15 10.25 -8.92
CA LYS A 91 12.71 11.56 -8.60
C LYS A 91 13.66 11.35 -7.42
N ASN A 92 14.92 11.64 -7.70
CA ASN A 92 16.09 11.44 -6.87
C ASN A 92 15.88 11.63 -5.35
N GLU A 93 16.64 10.80 -4.63
CA GLU A 93 16.97 10.80 -3.21
C GLU A 93 16.83 12.17 -2.51
N ASN A 94 16.19 12.16 -1.33
CA ASN A 94 15.89 13.27 -0.40
C ASN A 94 14.49 13.89 -0.45
N GLN A 95 13.43 13.09 -0.54
CA GLN A 95 12.08 13.56 -0.21
C GLN A 95 11.66 13.16 1.21
N TYR A 96 11.21 14.19 1.93
CA TYR A 96 10.73 14.24 3.31
C TYR A 96 9.74 13.10 3.63
N CYS A 97 9.87 12.52 4.83
CA CYS A 97 8.98 11.49 5.34
C CYS A 97 7.90 12.16 6.21
N PRO A 98 6.64 12.29 5.77
CA PRO A 98 5.58 12.83 6.62
C PRO A 98 5.30 11.88 7.79
N CYS A 99 5.06 12.48 8.97
CA CYS A 99 4.90 11.80 10.24
C CYS A 99 3.73 10.80 10.22
N ARG A 100 3.94 9.65 10.85
CA ARG A 100 3.06 8.46 10.90
C ARG A 100 1.59 8.70 11.34
N SER A 101 1.29 9.81 12.00
CA SER A 101 0.00 10.09 12.65
C SER A 101 -1.12 10.60 11.72
N GLU A 102 -0.82 10.97 10.47
CA GLU A 102 -1.82 11.56 9.57
C GLU A 102 -2.60 10.51 8.76
N TRP A 103 -2.06 9.30 8.62
CA TRP A 103 -2.48 8.28 7.65
C TRP A 103 -3.47 7.24 8.18
N THR A 104 -3.63 7.21 9.50
CA THR A 104 -4.45 6.24 10.24
C THR A 104 -5.79 6.82 10.68
N THR A 105 -6.01 8.10 10.36
CA THR A 105 -7.28 8.77 10.60
C THR A 105 -8.34 8.24 9.63
N LYS A 106 -9.43 7.69 10.17
CA LYS A 106 -10.58 7.20 9.37
C LYS A 106 -11.06 8.26 8.37
N PHE A 107 -11.21 7.86 7.10
CA PHE A 107 -11.88 8.63 6.04
C PHE A 107 -13.36 8.24 5.92
#